data_AF-A0A350DII3-F1
#
_entry.id   AF-A0A350DII3-F1
#
_cell.length_a   1.000
_cell.length_b   1.000
_cell.length_c   1.000
_cell.angle_alpha   90.00
_cell.angle_beta   90.00
_cell.angle_gamma   90.00
#
_symmetry.space_group_name_H-M   'P 1'
#
loop_
_entity.id
_entity.type
_entity.pdbx_description
1 polymer ?
#
loop_
_entity_poly.entity_id
_entity_poly.type
_entity_poly.pdbx_seq_one_letter_code
_entity_poly.pdbx_strand_id
1 'polypeptide(L)'
;QGLEGEQLAHYFSQAAGECPTVYSTRTGKSILTSDSDQKEAYKELQRLAAHCRGHLGIAWHYWRERLREPAEDSDDSDTSQELWLLDALAEAELPTDTGDLATLLLHTLLIHGGLEDHALKHVLPFSDHESLNARFALARRGMLSSQQGRWQVAPLSYASVRQLLESRNYLVDPL
;
A
#
# COMPACT_ATOMS: atom_id res chain seq x y z
N GLN A 1 -2.56 2.83 -20.00
CA GLN A 1 -3.85 2.10 -19.96
C GLN A 1 -4.06 1.72 -18.51
N GLY A 2 -5.20 2.06 -17.92
CA GLY A 2 -5.45 1.83 -16.49
C GLY A 2 -5.70 0.36 -16.20
N LEU A 3 -5.24 -0.11 -15.05
CA LEU A 3 -5.52 -1.44 -14.54
C LEU A 3 -7.03 -1.56 -14.23
N GLU A 4 -7.69 -2.59 -14.75
CA GLU A 4 -9.11 -2.82 -14.51
C GLU A 4 -9.35 -3.69 -13.26
N GLY A 5 -10.51 -3.53 -12.61
CA GLY A 5 -10.87 -4.29 -11.41
C GLY A 5 -10.85 -5.81 -11.62
N GLU A 6 -11.18 -6.28 -12.82
CA GLU A 6 -11.09 -7.71 -13.21
C GLU A 6 -9.65 -8.22 -13.21
N GLN A 7 -8.70 -7.41 -13.73
CA GLN A 7 -7.28 -7.77 -13.79
C GLN A 7 -6.69 -7.88 -12.37
N LEU A 8 -7.11 -7.01 -11.45
CA LEU A 8 -6.73 -7.12 -10.04
C LEU A 8 -7.32 -8.37 -9.38
N ALA A 9 -8.60 -8.69 -9.64
CA ALA A 9 -9.24 -9.87 -9.08
C ALA A 9 -8.46 -11.14 -9.47
N HIS A 10 -8.12 -11.26 -10.75
CA HIS A 10 -7.34 -12.37 -11.27
C HIS A 10 -5.91 -12.41 -10.72
N TYR A 11 -5.25 -11.26 -10.59
CA TYR A 11 -3.90 -11.21 -10.00
C TYR A 11 -3.92 -11.61 -8.53
N PHE A 12 -4.89 -11.12 -7.74
CA PHE A 12 -4.99 -11.44 -6.31
C PHE A 12 -5.33 -12.90 -6.06
N SER A 13 -6.22 -13.50 -6.86
CA SER A 13 -6.52 -14.93 -6.73
C SER A 13 -5.31 -15.81 -7.05
N GLN A 14 -4.51 -15.45 -8.06
CA GLN A 14 -3.26 -16.16 -8.35
C GLN A 14 -2.19 -15.95 -7.28
N ALA A 15 -2.03 -14.73 -6.76
CA ALA A 15 -1.02 -14.39 -5.76
C ALA A 15 -1.32 -14.97 -4.36
N ALA A 16 -2.59 -15.23 -4.05
CA ALA A 16 -3.03 -15.78 -2.76
C ALA A 16 -2.87 -17.31 -2.64
N GLY A 17 -2.67 -18.05 -3.75
CA GLY A 17 -2.51 -19.51 -3.71
C GLY A 17 -3.83 -20.26 -3.55
N GLU A 18 -3.96 -21.13 -2.53
CA GLU A 18 -5.26 -21.70 -2.13
C GLU A 18 -6.16 -20.55 -1.71
N CYS A 19 -7.11 -20.19 -2.57
CA CYS A 19 -7.78 -18.90 -2.47
C CYS A 19 -8.85 -18.95 -1.38
N PRO A 20 -8.65 -18.28 -0.22
CA PRO A 20 -9.71 -18.12 0.75
C PRO A 20 -10.89 -17.38 0.11
N THR A 21 -12.12 -17.70 0.52
CA THR A 21 -13.28 -16.91 0.10
C THR A 21 -13.19 -15.55 0.79
N VAL A 22 -12.97 -14.49 0.00
CA VAL A 22 -12.84 -13.12 0.51
C VAL A 22 -14.16 -12.37 0.34
N TYR A 23 -14.76 -11.93 1.44
CA TYR A 23 -15.98 -11.15 1.47
C TYR A 23 -15.71 -9.66 1.72
N SER A 24 -16.49 -8.77 1.11
CA SER A 24 -16.45 -7.34 1.37
C SER A 24 -17.26 -7.01 2.62
N THR A 25 -16.70 -6.28 3.59
CA THR A 25 -17.50 -5.79 4.72
C THR A 25 -18.52 -4.73 4.32
N ARG A 26 -18.33 -4.08 3.16
CA ARG A 26 -19.27 -3.07 2.63
C ARG A 26 -20.50 -3.69 2.00
N THR A 27 -20.35 -4.80 1.30
CA THR A 27 -21.45 -5.42 0.52
C THR A 27 -21.89 -6.77 1.05
N GLY A 28 -21.09 -7.42 1.91
CA GLY A 28 -21.30 -8.80 2.36
C GLY A 28 -21.07 -9.85 1.28
N LYS A 29 -20.67 -9.45 0.06
CA LYS A 29 -20.50 -10.34 -1.09
C LYS A 29 -19.05 -10.76 -1.28
N SER A 30 -18.84 -11.93 -1.87
CA SER A 30 -17.51 -12.40 -2.26
C SER A 30 -16.93 -11.55 -3.39
N ILE A 31 -15.65 -11.19 -3.26
CA ILE A 31 -14.95 -10.28 -4.18
C ILE A 31 -14.15 -11.05 -5.25
N LEU A 32 -13.73 -12.28 -4.94
CA LEU A 32 -12.82 -13.06 -5.79
C LEU A 32 -13.49 -14.22 -6.54
N THR A 33 -14.74 -14.58 -6.21
CA THR A 33 -15.45 -15.69 -6.88
C THR A 33 -16.18 -15.23 -8.14
N SER A 34 -16.18 -16.08 -9.17
CA SER A 34 -16.71 -15.81 -10.51
C SER A 34 -18.24 -15.79 -10.61
N ASP A 35 -18.98 -15.71 -9.51
CA ASP A 35 -20.44 -15.80 -9.55
C ASP A 35 -21.12 -14.44 -9.77
N SER A 36 -22.36 -14.51 -10.25
CA SER A 36 -23.18 -13.53 -11.00
C SER A 36 -23.24 -12.03 -10.58
N ASP A 37 -22.59 -11.58 -9.50
CA ASP A 37 -22.64 -10.19 -8.99
C ASP A 37 -21.31 -9.42 -9.10
N GLN A 38 -20.52 -9.78 -10.11
CA GLN A 38 -19.17 -9.27 -10.38
C GLN A 38 -19.07 -7.74 -10.51
N LYS A 39 -20.14 -7.04 -10.94
CA LYS A 39 -20.08 -5.59 -11.20
C LYS A 39 -19.75 -4.77 -9.97
N GLU A 40 -20.18 -5.20 -8.79
CA GLU A 40 -19.98 -4.43 -7.56
C GLU A 40 -18.60 -4.72 -6.93
N ALA A 41 -18.16 -5.97 -6.98
CA ALA A 41 -16.80 -6.39 -6.63
C ALA A 41 -15.76 -5.71 -7.52
N TYR A 42 -15.97 -5.69 -8.84
CA TYR A 42 -15.09 -5.00 -9.77
C TYR A 42 -15.07 -3.50 -9.56
N LYS A 43 -16.17 -2.87 -9.13
CA LYS A 43 -16.14 -1.45 -8.74
C LYS A 43 -15.26 -1.20 -7.52
N GLU A 44 -15.24 -2.09 -6.54
CA GLU A 44 -14.37 -1.96 -5.38
C GLU A 44 -12.90 -2.11 -5.75
N LEU A 45 -12.57 -3.14 -6.53
CA LEU A 45 -11.23 -3.36 -7.05
C LEU A 45 -10.82 -2.26 -8.03
N GLN A 46 -11.74 -1.71 -8.82
CA GLN A 46 -11.47 -0.57 -9.69
C GLN A 46 -11.13 0.69 -8.90
N ARG A 47 -11.80 0.92 -7.76
CA ARG A 47 -11.43 2.02 -6.84
C ARG A 47 -10.04 1.81 -6.27
N LEU A 48 -9.71 0.58 -5.85
CA LEU A 48 -8.36 0.23 -5.39
C LEU A 48 -7.32 0.43 -6.51
N ALA A 49 -7.59 -0.02 -7.73
CA ALA A 49 -6.72 0.17 -8.88
C ALA A 49 -6.48 1.65 -9.18
N ALA A 50 -7.55 2.46 -9.15
CA ALA A 50 -7.47 3.91 -9.34
C ALA A 50 -6.68 4.59 -8.23
N HIS A 51 -6.89 4.18 -6.97
CA HIS A 51 -6.14 4.65 -5.81
C HIS A 51 -4.65 4.36 -5.93
N CYS A 52 -4.31 3.14 -6.30
CA CYS A 52 -2.92 2.71 -6.53
C CYS A 52 -2.38 3.14 -7.90
N ARG A 53 -3.15 3.89 -8.70
CA ARG A 53 -2.80 4.33 -10.06
C ARG A 53 -2.25 3.21 -10.96
N GLY A 54 -2.78 2.00 -10.80
CA GLY A 54 -2.36 0.82 -11.57
C GLY A 54 -1.06 0.13 -11.09
N HIS A 55 -0.44 0.58 -10.00
CA HIS A 55 0.71 -0.12 -9.40
C HIS A 55 0.24 -1.40 -8.69
N LEU A 56 0.36 -2.56 -9.37
CA LEU A 56 -0.10 -3.86 -8.83
C LEU A 56 0.50 -4.19 -7.47
N GLY A 57 1.80 -3.92 -7.27
CA GLY A 57 2.46 -4.20 -6.00
C GLY A 57 1.85 -3.39 -4.84
N ILE A 58 1.53 -2.12 -5.08
CA ILE A 58 0.88 -1.25 -4.08
C ILE A 58 -0.54 -1.75 -3.81
N ALA A 59 -1.30 -2.07 -4.86
CA ALA A 59 -2.65 -2.62 -4.73
C ALA A 59 -2.65 -3.93 -3.92
N TRP A 60 -1.67 -4.81 -4.13
CA TRP A 60 -1.50 -6.04 -3.35
C TRP A 60 -1.22 -5.76 -1.87
N HIS A 61 -0.36 -4.80 -1.56
CA HIS A 61 -0.08 -4.42 -0.18
C HIS A 61 -1.32 -3.84 0.52
N TYR A 62 -2.07 -2.95 -0.15
CA TYR A 62 -3.35 -2.45 0.37
C TYR A 62 -4.36 -3.56 0.58
N TRP A 63 -4.46 -4.49 -0.37
CA TRP A 63 -5.34 -5.64 -0.27
C TRP A 63 -5.03 -6.48 0.96
N ARG A 64 -3.76 -6.91 1.11
CA ARG A 64 -3.33 -7.74 2.25
C ARG A 64 -3.54 -7.07 3.60
N GLU A 65 -3.27 -5.77 3.71
CA GLU A 65 -3.44 -5.03 4.97
C GLU A 65 -4.92 -4.92 5.38
N ARG A 66 -5.85 -5.00 4.43
CA ARG A 66 -7.30 -4.90 4.66
C ARG A 66 -7.97 -6.24 4.98
N LEU A 67 -7.29 -7.36 4.80
CA LEU A 67 -7.83 -8.68 5.10
C LEU A 67 -7.84 -8.94 6.61
N ARG A 68 -8.97 -9.40 7.13
CA ARG A 68 -9.14 -9.83 8.52
C ARG A 68 -9.76 -11.21 8.56
N GLU A 69 -9.38 -11.98 9.57
CA GLU A 69 -10.06 -13.22 9.91
C GLU A 69 -11.38 -12.90 10.65
N PRO A 70 -12.42 -13.73 10.50
CA PRO A 70 -13.64 -13.61 11.29
C PRO A 70 -13.32 -13.74 12.78
N ALA A 71 -14.07 -13.04 13.64
CA ALA A 71 -13.92 -13.18 15.08
C ALA A 71 -14.23 -14.64 15.49
N GLU A 72 -13.41 -15.20 16.36
CA GLU A 72 -13.48 -16.59 16.84
C GLU A 72 -14.78 -16.86 17.62
N ASP A 73 -15.90 -17.06 16.92
CA ASP A 73 -17.19 -17.48 17.51
C ASP A 73 -17.81 -18.68 16.78
N SER A 74 -17.16 -19.24 15.76
CA SER A 74 -17.65 -20.41 15.02
C SER A 74 -16.81 -21.66 15.33
N ASP A 75 -17.36 -22.51 16.20
CA ASP A 75 -16.85 -23.83 16.60
C ASP A 75 -17.02 -24.91 15.49
N ASP A 76 -17.11 -24.50 14.22
CA ASP A 76 -17.33 -25.40 13.08
C ASP A 76 -16.01 -25.66 12.35
N SER A 77 -15.48 -26.86 12.56
CA SER A 77 -14.28 -27.41 11.95
C SER A 77 -14.52 -27.85 10.50
N ASP A 78 -14.90 -26.93 9.60
CA ASP A 78 -14.88 -27.22 8.17
C ASP A 78 -14.12 -26.18 7.35
N THR A 79 -13.38 -26.71 6.38
CA THR A 79 -12.09 -26.20 5.95
C THR A 79 -12.27 -25.18 4.83
N SER A 80 -12.70 -23.97 5.17
CA SER A 80 -12.69 -22.84 4.25
C SER A 80 -12.30 -21.60 5.03
N GLN A 81 -11.03 -21.19 4.90
CA GLN A 81 -10.51 -20.00 5.55
C GLN A 81 -11.22 -18.78 4.93
N GLU A 82 -12.26 -18.29 5.58
CA GLU A 82 -12.99 -17.10 5.13
C GLU A 82 -12.22 -15.85 5.58
N LEU A 83 -12.08 -14.87 4.69
CA LEU A 83 -11.46 -13.59 5.02
C LEU A 83 -12.40 -12.44 4.69
N TRP A 84 -12.32 -11.38 5.47
CA TRP A 84 -13.12 -10.17 5.29
C TRP A 84 -12.22 -9.01 4.89
N LEU A 85 -12.55 -8.36 3.77
CA LEU A 85 -11.91 -7.15 3.29
C LEU A 85 -12.62 -5.93 3.90
N LEU A 86 -11.90 -5.20 4.75
CA LEU A 86 -12.38 -3.95 5.33
C LEU A 86 -12.53 -2.88 4.25
N ASP A 87 -13.62 -2.11 4.22
CA ASP A 87 -13.83 -1.03 3.22
C ASP A 87 -12.83 0.15 3.33
N ALA A 88 -12.24 0.35 4.51
CA ALA A 88 -11.32 1.46 4.74
C ALA A 88 -9.95 1.22 4.09
N LEU A 89 -9.52 2.15 3.23
CA LEU A 89 -8.12 2.30 2.83
C LEU A 89 -7.40 2.98 4.00
N ALA A 90 -6.68 2.22 4.81
CA ALA A 90 -5.82 2.80 5.83
C ALA A 90 -4.70 3.60 5.12
N GLU A 91 -4.80 4.92 5.16
CA GLU A 91 -3.77 5.81 4.66
C GLU A 91 -2.88 6.25 5.81
N ALA A 92 -1.56 6.26 5.57
CA ALA A 92 -0.66 6.99 6.45
C ALA A 92 -0.83 8.48 6.15
N GLU A 93 -1.42 9.23 7.08
CA GLU A 93 -1.51 10.68 6.96
C GLU A 93 -0.14 11.31 7.20
N LEU A 94 0.31 12.10 6.22
CA LEU A 94 1.51 12.92 6.36
C LEU A 94 1.17 14.24 7.08
N PRO A 95 1.92 14.61 8.12
CA PRO A 95 1.78 15.93 8.73
C PRO A 95 1.97 17.04 7.70
N THR A 96 1.13 18.07 7.77
CA THR A 96 1.23 19.25 6.88
C THR A 96 2.52 20.02 7.08
N ASP A 97 3.18 19.88 8.24
CA ASP A 97 4.47 20.46 8.59
C ASP A 97 5.66 19.54 8.30
N THR A 98 5.49 18.52 7.45
CA THR A 98 6.60 17.64 7.03
C THR A 98 7.76 18.48 6.51
N GLY A 99 8.86 18.58 7.26
CA GLY A 99 9.98 19.46 6.93
C GLY A 99 10.72 19.05 5.65
N ASP A 100 11.52 19.97 5.11
CA ASP A 100 12.23 19.78 3.83
C ASP A 100 13.16 18.57 3.82
N LEU A 101 13.81 18.27 4.94
CA LEU A 101 14.61 17.07 5.16
C LEU A 101 13.78 15.80 4.92
N ALA A 102 12.58 15.71 5.51
CA ALA A 102 11.71 14.57 5.35
C ALA A 102 11.15 14.47 3.93
N THR A 103 10.77 15.59 3.32
CA THR A 103 10.34 15.63 1.91
C THR A 103 11.45 15.13 0.98
N LEU A 104 12.68 15.62 1.14
CA LEU A 104 13.79 15.25 0.26
C LEU A 104 14.21 13.78 0.47
N LEU A 105 14.17 13.29 1.71
CA LEU A 105 14.39 11.87 2.00
C LEU A 105 13.36 10.99 1.29
N LEU A 106 12.06 11.31 1.41
CA LEU A 106 10.98 10.58 0.73
C LEU A 106 11.15 10.61 -0.79
N HIS A 107 11.44 11.79 -1.36
CA HIS A 107 11.68 11.94 -2.80
C HIS A 107 12.85 11.09 -3.30
N THR A 108 13.98 11.14 -2.57
CA THR A 108 15.19 10.37 -2.86
C THR A 108 14.87 8.87 -2.89
N LEU A 109 14.15 8.37 -1.88
CA LEU A 109 13.79 6.96 -1.81
C LEU A 109 12.87 6.53 -2.97
N LEU A 110 11.96 7.39 -3.42
CA LEU A 110 11.12 7.08 -4.59
C LEU A 110 11.92 7.03 -5.89
N ILE A 111 12.82 8.00 -6.12
CA ILE A 111 13.68 8.01 -7.32
C ILE A 111 14.54 6.75 -7.41
N HIS A 112 15.07 6.29 -6.28
CA HIS A 112 16.01 5.17 -6.24
C HIS A 112 15.37 3.79 -5.98
N GLY A 113 14.04 3.71 -5.81
CA GLY A 113 13.39 2.46 -5.41
C GLY A 113 13.86 1.95 -4.03
N GLY A 114 14.23 2.89 -3.17
CA GLY A 114 14.86 2.66 -1.88
C GLY A 114 16.38 2.60 -1.90
N LEU A 115 16.99 2.77 -0.73
CA LEU A 115 18.44 2.84 -0.57
C LEU A 115 18.89 2.25 0.77
N GLU A 116 20.12 1.75 0.80
CA GLU A 116 20.79 1.36 2.04
C GLU A 116 21.35 2.57 2.78
N ASP A 117 21.63 2.41 4.08
CA ASP A 117 22.14 3.47 4.95
C ASP A 117 23.39 4.14 4.40
N HIS A 118 24.32 3.36 3.82
CA HIS A 118 25.57 3.90 3.30
C HIS A 118 25.34 4.79 2.05
N ALA A 119 24.39 4.41 1.19
CA ALA A 119 24.09 5.15 -0.03
C ALA A 119 23.37 6.47 0.28
N LEU A 120 22.48 6.47 1.28
CA LEU A 120 21.75 7.67 1.73
C LEU A 120 22.69 8.82 2.10
N LYS A 121 23.85 8.52 2.71
CA LYS A 121 24.86 9.52 3.09
C LYS A 121 25.47 10.27 1.90
N HIS A 122 25.47 9.65 0.73
CA HIS A 122 26.09 10.21 -0.46
C HIS A 122 25.11 11.04 -1.31
N VAL A 123 23.81 10.79 -1.16
CA VAL A 123 22.77 11.41 -1.97
C VAL A 123 22.01 12.53 -1.23
N LEU A 124 21.97 12.47 0.10
CA LEU A 124 21.29 13.50 0.89
C LEU A 124 22.24 14.66 1.21
N PRO A 125 21.81 15.91 1.07
CA PRO A 125 22.59 17.10 1.39
C PRO A 125 22.54 17.45 2.89
N PHE A 126 22.42 16.45 3.77
CA PHE A 126 22.24 16.63 5.21
C PHE A 126 23.23 15.79 5.99
N SER A 127 23.43 16.11 7.26
CA SER A 127 24.31 15.28 8.11
C SER A 127 23.74 13.87 8.31
N ASP A 128 24.64 12.92 8.60
CA ASP A 128 24.28 11.55 8.95
C ASP A 128 23.25 11.50 10.09
N HIS A 129 23.42 12.35 11.10
CA HIS A 129 22.53 12.39 12.27
C HIS A 129 21.13 12.90 11.92
N GLU A 130 21.03 13.96 11.11
CA GLU A 130 19.74 14.49 10.64
C GLU A 130 19.00 13.46 9.80
N SER A 131 19.70 12.86 8.84
CA SER A 131 19.14 11.84 7.95
C SER A 131 18.67 10.60 8.73
N LEU A 132 19.44 10.18 9.73
CA LEU A 132 19.08 9.08 10.61
C LEU A 132 17.84 9.39 11.45
N ASN A 133 17.79 10.58 12.07
CA ASN A 133 16.65 11.00 12.89
C ASN A 133 15.35 11.12 12.06
N ALA A 134 15.42 11.73 10.89
CA ALA A 134 14.26 11.86 10.00
C ALA A 134 13.74 10.50 9.55
N ARG A 135 14.64 9.58 9.19
CA ARG A 135 14.30 8.22 8.77
C ARG A 135 13.60 7.44 9.87
N PHE A 136 14.12 7.46 11.10
CA PHE A 136 13.43 6.82 12.23
C PHE A 136 12.11 7.50 12.60
N ALA A 137 12.03 8.83 12.50
CA ALA A 137 10.78 9.54 12.74
C ALA A 137 9.69 9.14 11.74
N LEU A 138 10.03 9.01 10.45
CA LEU A 138 9.10 8.55 9.41
C LEU A 138 8.78 7.05 9.54
N ALA A 139 9.77 6.21 9.89
CA ALA A 139 9.55 4.78 10.12
C ALA A 139 8.57 4.52 11.28
N ARG A 140 8.69 5.26 12.39
CA ARG A 140 7.73 5.18 13.51
C ARG A 140 6.31 5.57 13.13
N ARG A 141 6.13 6.35 12.05
CA ARG A 141 4.83 6.74 11.50
C ARG A 141 4.33 5.77 10.43
N GLY A 142 5.06 4.68 10.16
CA GLY A 142 4.73 3.71 9.12
C GLY A 142 4.99 4.19 7.70
N MET A 143 5.68 5.32 7.52
CA MET A 143 5.92 5.92 6.19
C MET A 143 7.12 5.33 5.47
N LEU A 144 8.08 4.82 6.25
CA LEU A 144 9.23 4.10 5.73
C LEU A 144 9.24 2.69 6.29
N SER A 145 9.63 1.75 5.45
CA SER A 145 9.97 0.40 5.85
C SER A 145 11.46 0.14 5.58
N SER A 146 12.04 -0.77 6.37
CA SER A 146 13.37 -1.31 6.11
C SER A 146 13.22 -2.79 5.83
N GLN A 147 13.61 -3.21 4.63
CA GLN A 147 13.63 -4.61 4.24
C GLN A 147 15.05 -4.96 3.80
N GLN A 148 15.65 -5.98 4.43
CA GLN A 148 17.02 -6.43 4.13
C GLN A 148 18.07 -5.31 4.16
N GLY A 149 17.90 -4.34 5.07
CA GLY A 149 18.82 -3.19 5.19
C GLY A 149 18.60 -2.07 4.18
N ARG A 150 17.61 -2.20 3.29
CA ARG A 150 17.20 -1.17 2.33
C ARG A 150 15.96 -0.44 2.82
N TRP A 151 16.05 0.88 2.89
CA TRP A 151 14.93 1.76 3.23
C TRP A 151 14.10 2.08 2.01
N GLN A 152 12.79 2.04 2.17
CA GLN A 152 11.83 2.32 1.11
C GLN A 152 10.63 3.08 1.69
N VAL A 153 9.93 3.82 0.84
CA VAL A 153 8.60 4.34 1.20
C VAL A 153 7.67 3.14 1.36
N ALA A 154 6.96 3.10 2.49
CA ALA A 154 6.01 2.02 2.74
C ALA A 154 4.91 2.05 1.66
N PRO A 155 4.46 0.90 1.15
CA PRO A 155 3.46 0.85 0.07
C PRO A 155 2.18 1.64 0.39
N LEU A 156 1.69 1.55 1.63
CA LEU A 156 0.49 2.26 2.10
C LEU A 156 0.68 3.78 2.24
N SER A 157 1.92 4.25 2.18
CA SER A 157 2.26 5.67 2.25
C SER A 157 2.55 6.26 0.87
N TYR A 158 2.62 5.45 -0.18
CA TYR A 158 2.99 5.91 -1.51
C TYR A 158 2.07 7.03 -2.02
N ALA A 159 0.75 6.85 -1.91
CA ALA A 159 -0.23 7.82 -2.36
C ALA A 159 -0.08 9.17 -1.63
N SER A 160 -0.01 9.13 -0.29
CA SER A 160 0.18 10.32 0.54
C SER A 160 1.51 11.02 0.25
N VAL A 161 2.62 10.27 0.16
CA VAL A 161 3.96 10.81 -0.13
C VAL A 161 3.98 11.48 -1.49
N ARG A 162 3.35 10.85 -2.49
CA ARG A 162 3.23 11.43 -3.82
C ARG A 162 2.44 12.74 -3.79
N GLN A 163 1.29 12.78 -3.12
CA GLN A 163 0.50 13.99 -2.98
C GLN A 163 1.28 15.12 -2.27
N LEU A 164 2.07 14.78 -1.24
CA LEU A 164 2.98 15.73 -0.60
C LEU A 164 3.99 16.29 -1.59
N LEU A 165 4.66 15.43 -2.37
CA LEU A 165 5.66 15.85 -3.35
C LEU A 165 5.05 16.75 -4.43
N GLU A 166 3.89 16.38 -4.95
CA GLU A 166 3.13 17.18 -5.92
C GLU A 166 2.74 18.55 -5.33
N SER A 167 2.25 18.59 -4.08
CA SER A 167 1.91 19.84 -3.39
C SER A 167 3.11 20.77 -3.17
N ARG A 168 4.33 20.22 -3.19
CA ARG A 168 5.60 20.96 -3.07
C ARG A 168 6.30 21.17 -4.42
N ASN A 169 5.60 20.96 -5.53
CA ASN A 169 6.08 21.12 -6.90
C ASN A 169 7.26 20.20 -7.30
N TYR A 170 7.40 19.04 -6.64
CA TYR A 170 8.32 18.01 -7.09
C TYR A 170 7.74 17.23 -8.27
N LEU A 171 8.62 16.71 -9.12
CA LEU A 171 8.22 15.78 -10.17
C LEU A 171 7.80 14.44 -9.55
N VAL A 172 6.65 13.94 -9.97
CA VAL A 172 6.10 12.63 -9.59
C VAL A 172 5.95 11.77 -10.84
N ASP A 173 5.94 10.45 -10.67
CA ASP A 173 5.79 9.47 -11.75
C ASP A 173 4.51 9.74 -12.58
N PRO A 174 4.53 9.64 -13.91
CA PRO A 174 3.32 9.85 -14.72
C PRO A 174 2.27 8.75 -14.47
N LEU A 175 1.00 9.09 -14.73
CA LEU A 175 -0.15 8.19 -14.70
C LEU A 175 -0.17 7.21 -15.87
#